data_AF-A0A961AMK8-F1
#
_entry.id   AF-A0A961AMK8-F1
#
_cell.length_a   1.000
_cell.length_b   1.000
_cell.length_c   1.000
_cell.angle_alpha   90.00
_cell.angle_beta   90.00
_cell.angle_gamma   90.00
#
_symmetry.space_group_name_H-M   'P 1'
#
loop_
_entity.id
_entity.type
_entity.pdbx_description
1 polymer ?
#
loop_
_entity_poly.entity_id
_entity_poly.type
_entity_poly.pdbx_seq_one_letter_code
_entity_poly.pdbx_strand_id
1 'polypeptide(L)'
;MDASPSPAPPRIRRVRSFEELTQTPLIDGLQALEWSRDVPPGDFARLAHLLAKTCGEGITPLDFDELDTLSLSPPCRIALASLRVDFERLLTLGLHPELNLINGCYLDATGGPLRTDVCSWHIDSATAPADTWLCTYFGAVTEGLIHEDALRRVDQPDLRALLLHQFGGTEGSEFDAFLAEHCYDLHYQPRPGAQAVAFGIGQLWRVTTLCPGAASPPFVHRAPESPPGAPRLLLIA
;
A
#
# COMPACT_ATOMS: atom_id res chain seq x y z
N MET A 1 34.99 10.04 -27.46
CA MET A 1 33.52 9.91 -27.50
C MET A 1 33.08 9.71 -26.07
N ASP A 2 32.70 10.81 -25.44
CA ASP A 2 32.24 10.84 -24.05
C ASP A 2 30.75 10.47 -24.09
N ALA A 3 30.44 9.20 -23.92
CA ALA A 3 29.06 8.74 -23.86
C ALA A 3 28.54 9.10 -22.47
N SER A 4 27.92 10.28 -22.35
CA SER A 4 27.13 10.60 -21.16
C SER A 4 26.14 9.46 -20.92
N PRO A 5 26.06 8.90 -19.70
CA PRO A 5 25.12 7.82 -19.43
C PRO A 5 23.70 8.30 -19.74
N SER A 6 22.94 7.50 -20.48
CA SER A 6 21.50 7.72 -20.63
C SER A 6 20.89 7.89 -19.24
N PRO A 7 19.98 8.86 -19.03
CA PRO A 7 19.31 9.00 -17.74
C PRO A 7 18.72 7.65 -17.32
N ALA A 8 18.89 7.31 -16.04
CA ALA A 8 18.32 6.09 -15.49
C ALA A 8 16.81 6.07 -15.75
N PRO A 9 16.22 4.90 -16.10
CA PRO A 9 14.79 4.80 -16.32
C PRO A 9 14.03 5.22 -15.05
N PRO A 10 12.85 5.84 -15.20
CA PRO A 10 12.07 6.26 -14.05
C PRO A 10 11.62 5.04 -13.23
N ARG A 11 11.75 5.15 -11.90
CA ARG A 11 11.32 4.12 -10.94
C ARG A 11 9.80 4.05 -10.76
N ILE A 12 9.12 5.15 -11.07
CA ILE A 12 7.65 5.29 -11.05
C ILE A 12 7.20 5.76 -12.43
N ARG A 13 6.20 5.10 -13.01
CA ARG A 13 5.70 5.47 -14.33
C ARG A 13 4.19 5.65 -14.34
N ARG A 14 3.73 6.72 -14.96
CA ARG A 14 2.31 6.96 -15.23
C ARG A 14 1.88 6.21 -16.49
N VAL A 15 0.75 5.53 -16.41
CA VAL A 15 0.09 4.85 -17.51
C VAL A 15 -1.30 5.43 -17.74
N ARG A 16 -1.82 5.28 -18.95
CA ARG A 16 -3.06 5.97 -19.38
C ARG A 16 -4.30 5.07 -19.35
N SER A 17 -4.13 3.77 -19.19
CA SER A 17 -5.23 2.81 -19.17
C SER A 17 -4.98 1.69 -18.16
N PHE A 18 -6.07 1.01 -17.79
CA PHE A 18 -5.99 -0.21 -16.99
C PHE A 18 -5.22 -1.32 -17.71
N GLU A 19 -5.32 -1.39 -19.04
CA GLU A 19 -4.58 -2.36 -19.85
C GLU A 19 -3.07 -2.11 -19.79
N GLU A 20 -2.64 -0.85 -19.89
CA GLU A 20 -1.22 -0.51 -19.72
C GLU A 20 -0.74 -0.83 -18.30
N LEU A 21 -1.58 -0.62 -17.27
CA LEU A 21 -1.26 -0.93 -15.88
C LEU A 21 -1.01 -2.43 -15.65
N THR A 22 -1.77 -3.30 -16.33
CA THR A 22 -1.67 -4.76 -16.18
C THR A 22 -0.58 -5.37 -17.06
N GLN A 23 -0.45 -4.92 -18.30
CA GLN A 23 0.48 -5.50 -19.27
C GLN A 23 1.91 -4.99 -19.12
N THR A 24 2.12 -3.85 -18.45
CA THR A 24 3.46 -3.35 -18.20
C THR A 24 4.19 -4.25 -17.20
N PRO A 25 5.36 -4.83 -17.56
CA PRO A 25 6.20 -5.53 -16.61
C PRO A 25 6.94 -4.54 -15.69
N LEU A 26 6.98 -4.83 -14.39
CA LEU A 26 7.75 -4.10 -13.38
C LEU A 26 9.21 -4.62 -13.34
N ILE A 27 9.94 -4.39 -14.44
CA ILE A 27 11.32 -4.86 -14.67
C ILE A 27 12.29 -3.67 -14.80
N ASP A 28 13.58 -3.95 -14.88
CA ASP A 28 14.64 -2.94 -15.09
C ASP A 28 14.63 -1.83 -14.02
N GLY A 29 14.19 -2.20 -12.81
CA GLY A 29 14.05 -1.33 -11.66
C GLY A 29 12.83 -0.41 -11.71
N LEU A 30 11.84 -0.66 -12.56
CA LEU A 30 10.52 -0.03 -12.43
C LEU A 30 9.79 -0.64 -11.23
N GLN A 31 9.42 0.19 -10.26
CA GLN A 31 8.89 -0.26 -8.96
C GLN A 31 7.40 0.04 -8.79
N ALA A 32 6.89 1.06 -9.47
CA ALA A 32 5.49 1.46 -9.35
C ALA A 32 4.89 1.97 -10.66
N LEU A 33 3.61 1.67 -10.85
CA LEU A 33 2.78 2.18 -11.92
C LEU A 33 1.58 2.93 -11.34
N GLU A 34 1.36 4.13 -11.83
CA GLU A 34 0.19 4.96 -11.53
C GLU A 34 -0.72 4.97 -12.75
N TRP A 35 -1.91 4.38 -12.67
CA TRP A 35 -2.97 4.71 -13.63
C TRP A 35 -3.59 6.04 -13.25
N SER A 36 -3.07 7.09 -13.89
CA SER A 36 -3.52 8.46 -13.70
C SER A 36 -4.83 8.67 -14.46
N ARG A 37 -5.93 8.70 -13.72
CA ARG A 37 -7.30 8.87 -14.25
C ARG A 37 -8.06 9.90 -13.43
N ASP A 38 -9.13 10.41 -14.01
CA ASP A 38 -10.08 11.23 -13.25
C ASP A 38 -10.71 10.41 -12.13
N VAL A 39 -11.05 11.09 -11.03
CA VAL A 39 -11.77 10.46 -9.92
C VAL A 39 -13.07 9.87 -10.47
N PRO A 40 -13.36 8.57 -10.22
CA PRO A 40 -14.59 7.95 -10.68
C PRO A 40 -15.84 8.71 -10.21
N PRO A 41 -16.97 8.62 -10.92
CA PRO A 41 -18.17 9.36 -10.54
C PRO A 41 -18.77 8.82 -9.23
N GLY A 42 -19.42 9.72 -8.49
CA GLY A 42 -20.17 9.39 -7.27
C GLY A 42 -19.72 10.19 -6.06
N ASP A 43 -20.48 10.06 -4.97
CA ASP A 43 -20.18 10.72 -3.69
C ASP A 43 -19.55 9.72 -2.69
N PHE A 44 -18.25 9.49 -2.85
CA PHE A 44 -17.47 8.62 -1.97
C PHE A 44 -17.37 9.15 -0.54
N ALA A 45 -17.36 10.48 -0.39
CA ALA A 45 -17.32 11.11 0.93
C ALA A 45 -18.57 10.76 1.72
N ARG A 46 -19.76 10.97 1.15
CA ARG A 46 -21.01 10.61 1.81
C ARG A 46 -21.15 9.11 2.03
N LEU A 47 -20.71 8.29 1.07
CA LEU A 47 -20.71 6.84 1.23
C LEU A 47 -19.82 6.42 2.41
N ALA A 48 -18.57 6.87 2.47
CA ALA A 48 -17.64 6.53 3.55
C ALA A 48 -18.16 6.98 4.93
N HIS A 49 -18.72 8.19 5.04
CA HIS A 49 -19.31 8.67 6.30
C HIS A 49 -20.60 7.93 6.69
N LEU A 50 -21.36 7.42 5.72
CA LEU A 50 -22.50 6.55 6.02
C LEU A 50 -22.02 5.23 6.60
N LEU A 51 -21.04 4.60 5.96
CA LEU A 51 -20.45 3.34 6.38
C LEU A 51 -19.75 3.48 7.74
N ALA A 52 -19.04 4.58 8.00
CA ALA A 52 -18.37 4.83 9.28
C ALA A 52 -19.33 4.98 10.48
N LYS A 53 -20.64 5.15 10.24
CA LYS A 53 -21.65 5.14 11.31
C LYS A 53 -22.11 3.73 11.66
N THR A 54 -21.97 2.80 10.73
CA THR A 54 -22.41 1.40 10.87
C THR A 54 -21.24 0.49 11.22
N CYS A 55 -20.08 0.75 10.64
CA CYS A 55 -18.81 0.11 10.95
C CYS A 55 -18.21 0.75 12.21
N GLY A 56 -17.78 -0.07 13.17
CA GLY A 56 -17.10 0.41 14.38
C GLY A 56 -15.73 1.02 14.09
N GLU A 57 -14.93 1.22 15.13
CA GLU A 57 -13.53 1.61 14.96
C GLU A 57 -12.70 0.43 14.40
N GLY A 58 -11.68 0.72 13.60
CA GLY A 58 -10.77 -0.25 13.00
C GLY A 58 -10.87 -0.34 11.47
N ILE A 59 -10.50 -1.51 10.94
CA ILE A 59 -10.60 -1.86 9.52
C ILE A 59 -11.81 -2.79 9.37
N THR A 60 -12.72 -2.44 8.48
CA THR A 60 -13.88 -3.26 8.15
C THR A 60 -13.84 -3.61 6.66
N PRO A 61 -13.59 -4.89 6.31
CA PRO A 61 -13.82 -5.40 4.97
C PRO A 61 -15.30 -5.22 4.61
N LEU A 62 -15.56 -4.72 3.42
CA LEU A 62 -16.90 -4.45 2.93
C LEU A 62 -17.27 -5.48 1.87
N ASP A 63 -18.41 -6.11 2.07
CA ASP A 63 -19.01 -7.03 1.11
C ASP A 63 -20.04 -6.33 0.23
N PHE A 64 -20.01 -6.62 -1.08
CA PHE A 64 -20.90 -5.95 -2.01
C PHE A 64 -22.37 -6.37 -1.89
N ASP A 65 -22.66 -7.61 -1.48
CA ASP A 65 -24.03 -8.06 -1.27
C ASP A 65 -24.62 -7.35 -0.06
N GLU A 66 -23.84 -7.17 1.02
CA GLU A 66 -24.23 -6.36 2.17
C GLU A 66 -24.45 -4.89 1.79
N LEU A 67 -23.54 -4.30 1.01
CA LEU A 67 -23.64 -2.90 0.56
C LEU A 67 -24.88 -2.66 -0.31
N ASP A 68 -25.30 -3.63 -1.12
CA ASP A 68 -26.50 -3.53 -1.97
C ASP A 68 -27.80 -3.50 -1.15
N THR A 69 -27.79 -3.98 0.09
CA THR A 69 -28.95 -3.88 0.99
C THR A 69 -29.13 -2.50 1.60
N LEU A 70 -28.13 -1.62 1.51
CA LEU A 70 -28.15 -0.30 2.13
C LEU A 70 -29.08 0.67 1.37
N SER A 71 -29.84 1.46 2.14
CA SER A 71 -30.61 2.57 1.57
C SER A 71 -29.70 3.75 1.23
N LEU A 72 -29.13 3.73 0.02
CA LEU A 72 -28.19 4.73 -0.48
C LEU A 72 -28.89 5.87 -1.23
N SER A 73 -28.31 7.06 -1.16
CA SER A 73 -28.71 8.17 -2.06
C SER A 73 -28.26 7.89 -3.52
N PRO A 74 -28.86 8.52 -4.55
CA PRO A 74 -28.42 8.30 -5.92
C PRO A 74 -26.91 8.54 -6.16
N PRO A 75 -26.28 9.62 -5.65
CA PRO A 75 -24.83 9.80 -5.77
C PRO A 75 -23.99 8.71 -5.08
N CYS A 76 -24.47 8.16 -3.95
CA CYS A 76 -23.77 7.05 -3.27
C CYS A 76 -23.90 5.73 -4.03
N ARG A 77 -25.03 5.47 -4.71
CA ARG A 77 -25.16 4.31 -5.60
C ARG A 77 -24.20 4.39 -6.79
N ILE A 78 -23.99 5.58 -7.33
CA ILE A 78 -23.00 5.80 -8.40
C ILE A 78 -21.59 5.52 -7.88
N ALA A 79 -21.25 5.99 -6.68
CA ALA A 79 -19.97 5.69 -6.04
C ALA A 79 -19.76 4.18 -5.85
N LEU A 80 -20.77 3.48 -5.32
CA LEU A 80 -20.73 2.02 -5.13
C LEU A 80 -20.56 1.27 -6.45
N ALA A 81 -21.27 1.68 -7.51
CA ALA A 81 -21.11 1.10 -8.84
C ALA A 81 -19.69 1.32 -9.41
N SER A 82 -19.11 2.51 -9.22
CA SER A 82 -17.73 2.79 -9.63
C SER A 82 -16.71 1.91 -8.90
N LEU A 83 -16.88 1.68 -7.60
CA LEU A 83 -16.05 0.76 -6.81
C LEU A 83 -16.14 -0.67 -7.34
N ARG A 84 -17.36 -1.13 -7.61
CA ARG A 84 -17.63 -2.47 -8.13
C ARG A 84 -16.93 -2.71 -9.46
N VAL A 85 -16.93 -1.73 -10.36
CA VAL A 85 -16.23 -1.84 -11.64
C VAL A 85 -14.74 -2.13 -11.45
N ASP A 86 -14.06 -1.41 -10.56
CA ASP A 86 -12.63 -1.65 -10.34
C ASP A 86 -12.36 -2.93 -9.55
N PHE A 87 -13.23 -3.27 -8.60
CA PHE A 87 -13.18 -4.55 -7.90
C PHE A 87 -13.29 -5.74 -8.86
N GLU A 88 -14.28 -5.72 -9.76
CA GLU A 88 -14.48 -6.75 -10.78
C GLU A 88 -13.33 -6.83 -11.79
N ARG A 89 -12.72 -5.69 -12.13
CA ARG A 89 -11.51 -5.64 -12.96
C ARG A 89 -10.36 -6.41 -12.31
N LEU A 90 -10.09 -6.18 -11.02
CA LEU A 90 -9.04 -6.88 -10.28
C LEU A 90 -9.36 -8.37 -10.12
N LEU A 91 -10.62 -8.72 -9.81
CA LEU A 91 -11.06 -10.13 -9.78
C LEU A 91 -10.85 -10.84 -11.12
N THR A 92 -11.13 -10.17 -12.23
CA THR A 92 -10.97 -10.75 -13.58
C THR A 92 -9.50 -11.05 -13.92
N LEU A 93 -8.55 -10.38 -13.25
CA LEU A 93 -7.12 -10.69 -13.35
C LEU A 93 -6.70 -11.90 -12.50
N GLY A 94 -7.63 -12.49 -11.73
CA GLY A 94 -7.33 -13.56 -10.77
C GLY A 94 -6.72 -13.06 -9.46
N LEU A 95 -6.84 -11.75 -9.16
CA LEU A 95 -6.43 -11.17 -7.89
C LEU A 95 -7.51 -11.39 -6.81
N HIS A 96 -7.17 -11.09 -5.56
CA HIS A 96 -8.07 -11.18 -4.41
C HIS A 96 -8.33 -9.79 -3.82
N PRO A 97 -9.09 -8.92 -4.52
CA PRO A 97 -9.32 -7.57 -4.05
C PRO A 97 -10.15 -7.53 -2.77
N GLU A 98 -9.81 -6.58 -1.91
CA GLU A 98 -10.55 -6.24 -0.70
C GLU A 98 -10.95 -4.76 -0.73
N LEU A 99 -12.24 -4.51 -0.60
CA LEU A 99 -12.76 -3.17 -0.36
C LEU A 99 -12.83 -2.95 1.15
N ASN A 100 -12.12 -1.96 1.66
CA ASN A 100 -12.00 -1.72 3.09
C ASN A 100 -12.53 -0.33 3.46
N LEU A 101 -13.22 -0.24 4.61
CA LEU A 101 -13.42 1.01 5.34
C LEU A 101 -12.48 1.03 6.55
N ILE A 102 -11.66 2.07 6.65
CA ILE A 102 -10.84 2.32 7.83
C ILE A 102 -11.47 3.48 8.59
N ASN A 103 -11.75 3.29 9.88
CA ASN A 103 -12.39 4.29 10.73
C ASN A 103 -11.72 4.30 12.10
N GLY A 104 -10.83 5.26 12.40
CA GLY A 104 -10.18 5.30 13.72
C GLY A 104 -9.21 4.13 13.96
N CYS A 105 -8.29 3.90 13.03
CA CYS A 105 -7.28 2.83 13.14
C CYS A 105 -5.86 3.43 13.11
N TYR A 106 -4.92 2.74 13.79
CA TYR A 106 -3.45 2.94 13.75
C TYR A 106 -2.79 3.97 14.68
N LEU A 107 -3.34 4.26 15.85
CA LEU A 107 -2.60 5.04 16.86
C LEU A 107 -1.64 4.14 17.66
N ASP A 108 -0.45 3.91 17.08
CA ASP A 108 0.75 3.28 17.69
C ASP A 108 0.49 1.97 18.46
N ALA A 109 0.00 0.95 17.75
CA ALA A 109 -0.45 -0.30 18.36
C ALA A 109 0.67 -1.32 18.64
N THR A 110 1.91 -1.05 18.24
CA THR A 110 3.00 -2.02 18.35
C THR A 110 3.85 -1.77 19.60
N GLY A 111 3.77 -2.67 20.59
CA GLY A 111 4.58 -2.59 21.81
C GLY A 111 6.07 -2.94 21.65
N GLY A 112 6.56 -3.07 20.41
CA GLY A 112 7.93 -3.48 20.08
C GLY A 112 8.90 -2.31 19.91
N PRO A 113 10.21 -2.60 19.73
CA PRO A 113 11.25 -1.60 19.49
C PRO A 113 11.12 -0.89 18.13
N LEU A 114 10.28 -1.41 17.24
CA LEU A 114 9.99 -0.89 15.93
C LEU A 114 8.50 -1.03 15.65
N ARG A 115 7.92 0.01 15.04
CA ARG A 115 6.55 -0.04 14.54
C ARG A 115 6.47 -0.88 13.27
N THR A 116 5.63 -1.90 13.32
CA THR A 116 5.48 -2.90 12.25
C THR A 116 4.11 -2.92 11.55
N ASP A 117 3.22 -1.99 11.90
CA ASP A 117 1.95 -1.85 11.17
C ASP A 117 2.11 -1.07 9.86
N VAL A 118 1.05 -1.08 9.06
CA VAL A 118 1.00 -0.50 7.70
C VAL A 118 1.21 1.02 7.65
N CYS A 119 1.15 1.75 8.77
CA CYS A 119 1.47 3.18 8.80
C CYS A 119 2.97 3.46 8.97
N SER A 120 3.76 2.45 9.32
CA SER A 120 5.21 2.46 9.16
C SER A 120 5.57 2.38 7.68
N TRP A 121 6.68 3.00 7.29
CA TRP A 121 7.21 2.79 5.94
C TRP A 121 7.63 1.34 5.80
N HIS A 122 6.99 0.62 4.90
CA HIS A 122 7.20 -0.82 4.73
C HIS A 122 7.21 -1.21 3.27
N ILE A 123 7.63 -2.43 3.03
CA ILE A 123 7.41 -3.15 1.79
C ILE A 123 6.45 -4.30 2.08
N ASP A 124 5.62 -4.63 1.10
CA ASP A 124 4.88 -5.88 1.14
C ASP A 124 5.78 -7.03 0.72
N SER A 125 5.47 -8.23 1.20
CA SER A 125 6.16 -9.45 0.80
C SER A 125 5.17 -10.55 0.43
N ALA A 126 5.57 -11.42 -0.47
CA ALA A 126 4.78 -12.54 -0.94
C ALA A 126 5.64 -13.79 -1.15
N THR A 127 5.06 -14.95 -0.90
CA THR A 127 5.74 -16.25 -1.08
C THR A 127 5.78 -16.72 -2.55
N ALA A 128 5.05 -16.04 -3.42
CA ALA A 128 5.02 -16.23 -4.86
C ALA A 128 5.04 -14.87 -5.58
N PRO A 129 5.37 -14.81 -6.88
CA PRO A 129 5.35 -13.55 -7.63
C PRO A 129 3.99 -12.84 -7.53
N ALA A 130 3.99 -11.68 -6.90
CA ALA A 130 2.81 -10.85 -6.70
C ALA A 130 3.19 -9.37 -6.65
N ASP A 131 2.28 -8.52 -7.09
CA ASP A 131 2.36 -7.07 -6.95
C ASP A 131 1.21 -6.61 -6.06
N THR A 132 1.40 -5.53 -5.31
CA THR A 132 0.34 -4.92 -4.50
C THR A 132 -0.42 -3.90 -5.34
N TRP A 133 -1.74 -3.92 -5.26
CA TRP A 133 -2.63 -2.96 -5.90
C TRP A 133 -3.30 -2.07 -4.86
N LEU A 134 -3.34 -0.76 -5.11
CA LEU A 134 -3.79 0.23 -4.12
C LEU A 134 -4.60 1.33 -4.80
N CYS A 135 -5.80 1.63 -4.30
CA CYS A 135 -6.59 2.79 -4.72
C CYS A 135 -7.40 3.35 -3.55
N THR A 136 -7.20 4.64 -3.25
CA THR A 136 -8.01 5.36 -2.24
C THR A 136 -9.15 6.11 -2.93
N TYR A 137 -10.39 5.88 -2.52
CA TYR A 137 -11.57 6.56 -3.05
C TYR A 137 -12.03 7.73 -2.17
N PHE A 138 -11.74 7.66 -0.86
CA PHE A 138 -12.02 8.75 0.07
C PHE A 138 -11.05 8.72 1.26
N GLY A 139 -10.76 9.89 1.82
CA GLY A 139 -9.91 10.07 3.00
C GLY A 139 -8.44 10.32 2.68
N ALA A 140 -7.57 10.17 3.67
CA ALA A 140 -6.13 10.31 3.47
C ALA A 140 -5.58 9.19 2.55
N VAL A 141 -4.56 9.53 1.75
CA VAL A 141 -4.01 8.63 0.72
C VAL A 141 -2.70 7.99 1.15
N THR A 142 -2.43 6.80 0.64
CA THR A 142 -1.12 6.13 0.75
C THR A 142 -0.01 7.02 0.19
N GLU A 143 1.15 6.95 0.82
CA GLU A 143 2.37 7.57 0.34
C GLU A 143 3.40 6.51 -0.04
N GLY A 144 4.21 6.80 -1.05
CA GLY A 144 5.22 5.90 -1.59
C GLY A 144 6.60 6.54 -1.68
N LEU A 145 7.63 5.70 -1.66
CA LEU A 145 9.04 6.01 -1.86
C LEU A 145 9.66 4.94 -2.74
N ILE A 146 10.53 5.39 -3.65
CA ILE A 146 11.39 4.45 -4.37
C ILE A 146 12.34 3.79 -3.37
N HIS A 147 12.68 2.54 -3.62
CA HIS A 147 13.51 1.73 -2.73
C HIS A 147 14.84 2.42 -2.38
N GLU A 148 15.46 3.07 -3.35
CA GLU A 148 16.73 3.76 -3.20
C GLU A 148 16.66 4.97 -2.25
N ASP A 149 15.47 5.57 -2.07
CA ASP A 149 15.22 6.70 -1.17
C ASP A 149 14.86 6.26 0.25
N ALA A 150 14.95 4.96 0.53
CA ALA A 150 14.66 4.39 1.83
C ALA A 150 15.89 3.71 2.44
N LEU A 151 15.90 3.60 3.78
CA LEU A 151 16.86 2.86 4.57
C LEU A 151 16.12 1.81 5.38
N ARG A 152 16.51 0.54 5.24
CA ARG A 152 15.95 -0.54 6.02
C ARG A 152 16.27 -0.32 7.50
N ARG A 153 15.25 -0.41 8.36
CA ARG A 153 15.36 -0.08 9.79
C ARG A 153 16.28 -1.05 10.52
N VAL A 154 16.15 -2.34 10.27
CA VAL A 154 16.94 -3.40 10.94
C VAL A 154 18.43 -3.39 10.60
N ASP A 155 18.84 -2.62 9.59
CA ASP A 155 20.24 -2.46 9.22
C ASP A 155 20.90 -1.30 9.99
N GLN A 156 20.11 -0.52 10.73
CA GLN A 156 20.65 0.56 11.56
C GLN A 156 21.31 -0.01 12.83
N PRO A 157 22.56 0.36 13.14
CA PRO A 157 23.32 -0.27 14.23
C PRO A 157 22.59 -0.26 15.57
N ASP A 158 21.99 0.87 15.95
CA ASP A 158 21.33 1.02 17.25
C ASP A 158 20.09 0.10 17.38
N LEU A 159 19.26 0.05 16.33
CA LEU A 159 18.07 -0.80 16.33
C LEU A 159 18.47 -2.28 16.22
N ARG A 160 19.47 -2.60 15.39
CA ARG A 160 19.95 -3.97 15.23
C ARG A 160 20.49 -4.54 16.54
N ALA A 161 21.29 -3.74 17.27
CA ALA A 161 21.80 -4.13 18.59
C ALA A 161 20.67 -4.34 19.61
N LEU A 162 19.65 -3.48 19.60
CA LEU A 162 18.47 -3.62 20.47
C LEU A 162 17.70 -4.90 20.17
N LEU A 163 17.45 -5.18 18.88
CA LEU A 163 16.75 -6.40 18.44
C LEU A 163 17.56 -7.66 18.74
N LEU A 164 18.87 -7.64 18.54
CA LEU A 164 19.74 -8.76 18.87
C LEU A 164 19.78 -9.04 20.39
N HIS A 165 19.80 -7.99 21.20
CA HIS A 165 19.69 -8.11 22.66
C HIS A 165 18.33 -8.71 23.06
N GLN A 166 17.23 -8.29 22.43
CA GLN A 166 15.90 -8.85 22.67
C GLN A 166 15.80 -10.32 22.25
N PHE A 167 16.46 -10.70 21.17
CA PHE A 167 16.55 -12.09 20.71
C PHE A 167 17.35 -12.98 21.67
N GLY A 168 18.39 -12.44 22.32
CA GLY A 168 19.19 -13.15 23.33
C GLY A 168 20.20 -14.16 22.76
N GLY A 169 20.39 -14.18 21.44
CA GLY A 169 21.34 -15.03 20.72
C GLY A 169 22.45 -14.25 20.02
N THR A 170 22.99 -14.84 18.95
CA THR A 170 23.99 -14.20 18.07
C THR A 170 23.42 -13.93 16.70
N GLU A 171 24.10 -13.09 15.94
CA GLU A 171 23.87 -12.93 14.50
C GLU A 171 23.88 -14.29 13.78
N GLY A 172 23.03 -14.44 12.76
CA GLY A 172 22.92 -15.66 11.97
C GLY A 172 21.48 -15.95 11.56
N SER A 173 21.28 -17.13 10.96
CA SER A 173 19.98 -17.52 10.38
C SER A 173 18.83 -17.56 11.39
N GLU A 174 19.10 -17.87 12.66
CA GLU A 174 18.08 -17.87 13.71
C GLU A 174 17.63 -16.44 14.04
N PHE A 175 18.55 -15.46 14.03
CA PHE A 175 18.21 -14.06 14.20
C PHE A 175 17.46 -13.51 12.99
N ASP A 176 17.85 -13.88 11.76
CA ASP A 176 17.12 -13.50 10.55
C ASP A 176 15.68 -14.05 10.56
N ALA A 177 15.49 -15.29 11.03
CA ALA A 177 14.16 -15.88 11.21
C ALA A 177 13.33 -15.12 12.26
N PHE A 178 13.94 -14.71 13.39
CA PHE A 178 13.29 -13.86 14.38
C PHE A 178 12.87 -12.51 13.79
N LEU A 179 13.73 -11.85 13.00
CA LEU A 179 13.39 -10.58 12.36
C LEU A 179 12.20 -10.73 11.40
N ALA A 180 12.18 -11.80 10.61
CA ALA A 180 11.10 -12.11 9.68
C ALA A 180 9.77 -12.48 10.38
N GLU A 181 9.83 -13.29 11.45
CA GLU A 181 8.65 -13.67 12.24
C GLU A 181 7.94 -12.46 12.84
N HIS A 182 8.71 -11.44 13.23
CA HIS A 182 8.19 -10.18 13.74
C HIS A 182 8.00 -9.09 12.67
N CYS A 183 8.22 -9.41 11.39
CA CYS A 183 8.19 -8.50 10.25
C CYS A 183 9.15 -7.30 10.33
N TYR A 184 10.08 -7.25 11.30
CA TYR A 184 10.97 -6.09 11.48
C TYR A 184 11.78 -5.77 10.23
N ASP A 185 12.11 -6.81 9.48
CA ASP A 185 12.93 -6.77 8.29
C ASP A 185 12.19 -6.19 7.05
N LEU A 186 10.89 -5.92 7.15
CA LEU A 186 10.09 -5.28 6.10
C LEU A 186 9.97 -3.76 6.25
N HIS A 187 10.49 -3.18 7.34
CA HIS A 187 10.32 -1.76 7.65
C HIS A 187 11.52 -0.90 7.32
N TYR A 188 11.21 0.32 6.89
CA TYR A 188 12.14 1.30 6.36
C TYR A 188 11.94 2.66 7.01
N GLN A 189 12.86 3.57 6.72
CA GLN A 189 12.67 5.00 6.93
C GLN A 189 13.11 5.77 5.68
N PRO A 190 12.55 6.94 5.42
CA PRO A 190 13.04 7.80 4.34
C PRO A 190 14.49 8.21 4.58
N ARG A 191 15.28 8.28 3.51
CA ARG A 191 16.58 8.96 3.52
C ARG A 191 16.39 10.47 3.76
N PRO A 192 17.39 11.17 4.31
CA PRO A 192 17.37 12.62 4.36
C PRO A 192 17.16 13.21 2.94
N GLY A 193 16.12 14.03 2.80
CA GLY A 193 15.76 14.65 1.51
C GLY A 193 14.92 13.79 0.56
N ALA A 194 14.58 12.56 0.94
CA ALA A 194 13.64 11.73 0.18
C ALA A 194 12.30 12.44 0.01
N GLN A 195 11.73 12.36 -1.20
CA GLN A 195 10.44 12.96 -1.51
C GLN A 195 9.39 11.87 -1.71
N ALA A 196 8.46 11.79 -0.75
CA ALA A 196 7.33 10.89 -0.86
C ALA A 196 6.38 11.32 -1.98
N VAL A 197 5.85 10.35 -2.71
CA VAL A 197 4.76 10.54 -3.66
C VAL A 197 3.45 10.17 -3.00
N ALA A 198 2.46 11.06 -3.06
CA ALA A 198 1.10 10.75 -2.65
C ALA A 198 0.38 10.01 -3.77
N PHE A 199 -0.31 8.90 -3.44
CA PHE A 199 -0.99 8.07 -4.44
C PHE A 199 -2.25 8.72 -5.03
N GLY A 200 -2.75 9.80 -4.42
CA GLY A 200 -3.92 10.53 -4.92
C GLY A 200 -5.25 9.78 -4.75
N ILE A 201 -6.34 10.52 -4.93
CA ILE A 201 -7.71 9.96 -4.86
C ILE A 201 -8.10 9.42 -6.24
N GLY A 202 -8.65 8.22 -6.27
CA GLY A 202 -9.16 7.57 -7.47
C GLY A 202 -8.08 7.05 -8.43
N GLN A 203 -6.80 7.25 -8.13
CA GLN A 203 -5.70 6.70 -8.94
C GLN A 203 -5.40 5.27 -8.49
N LEU A 204 -5.36 4.34 -9.45
CA LEU A 204 -5.05 2.94 -9.17
C LEU A 204 -3.56 2.70 -9.35
N TRP A 205 -2.92 2.20 -8.31
CA TRP A 205 -1.49 1.91 -8.28
C TRP A 205 -1.25 0.40 -8.30
N ARG A 206 -0.18 0.00 -8.98
CA ARG A 206 0.41 -1.34 -8.92
C ARG A 206 1.87 -1.19 -8.55
N VAL A 207 2.30 -1.84 -7.47
CA VAL A 207 3.65 -1.68 -6.91
C VAL A 207 4.32 -3.03 -6.65
N THR A 208 5.64 -3.07 -6.81
CA THR A 208 6.44 -4.29 -6.62
C THR A 208 6.53 -4.69 -5.16
N THR A 209 6.44 -6.00 -4.89
CA THR A 209 6.63 -6.58 -3.56
C THR A 209 7.98 -7.31 -3.43
N LEU A 210 8.35 -7.67 -2.21
CA LEU A 210 9.43 -8.61 -1.96
C LEU A 210 8.92 -10.04 -2.18
N CYS A 211 9.29 -10.64 -3.31
CA CYS A 211 8.89 -12.00 -3.63
C CYS A 211 9.98 -12.77 -4.39
N PRO A 212 9.92 -14.11 -4.43
CA PRO A 212 10.83 -14.92 -5.24
C PRO A 212 10.81 -14.50 -6.71
N GLY A 213 11.98 -14.29 -7.30
CA GLY A 213 12.12 -13.94 -8.72
C GLY A 213 11.73 -12.51 -9.08
N ALA A 214 11.53 -11.61 -8.11
CA ALA A 214 11.27 -10.19 -8.36
C ALA A 214 12.35 -9.58 -9.27
N ALA A 215 11.93 -8.90 -10.33
CA ALA A 215 12.82 -8.31 -11.33
C ALA A 215 13.19 -6.85 -11.03
N SER A 216 12.59 -6.26 -10.01
CA SER A 216 12.83 -4.91 -9.52
C SER A 216 12.80 -4.88 -7.99
N PRO A 217 13.47 -3.91 -7.34
CA PRO A 217 13.38 -3.74 -5.90
C PRO A 217 11.95 -3.48 -5.43
N PRO A 218 11.57 -3.92 -4.22
CA PRO A 218 10.24 -3.69 -3.68
C PRO A 218 9.99 -2.20 -3.42
N PHE A 219 8.77 -1.75 -3.66
CA PHE A 219 8.39 -0.36 -3.51
C PHE A 219 8.01 -0.07 -2.06
N VAL A 220 8.58 0.98 -1.47
CA VAL A 220 8.35 1.33 -0.08
C VAL A 220 7.12 2.22 0.01
N HIS A 221 6.17 1.90 0.87
CA HIS A 221 4.96 2.69 1.03
C HIS A 221 4.46 2.68 2.48
N ARG A 222 3.50 3.55 2.77
CA ARG A 222 2.80 3.57 4.06
C ARG A 222 1.36 4.02 3.90
N ALA A 223 0.48 3.44 4.70
CA ALA A 223 -0.84 3.98 4.94
C ALA A 223 -0.74 5.25 5.81
N PRO A 224 -1.52 6.30 5.55
CA PRO A 224 -1.63 7.42 6.47
C PRO A 224 -2.38 6.99 7.73
N GLU A 225 -2.07 7.70 8.82
CA GLU A 225 -2.83 7.62 10.07
C GLU A 225 -4.31 7.91 9.83
N SER A 226 -5.19 7.15 10.48
CA SER A 226 -6.64 7.29 10.32
C SER A 226 -7.28 7.64 11.66
N PRO A 227 -7.23 8.91 12.11
CA PRO A 227 -7.82 9.30 13.39
C PRO A 227 -9.35 9.10 13.40
N PRO A 228 -9.97 8.93 14.59
CA PRO A 228 -11.41 8.84 14.71
C PRO A 228 -12.13 10.01 14.04
N GLY A 229 -13.17 9.71 13.25
CA GLY A 229 -13.92 10.71 12.50
C GLY A 229 -13.33 11.08 11.12
N ALA A 230 -12.20 10.50 10.73
CA ALA A 230 -11.62 10.65 9.40
C ALA A 230 -11.60 9.29 8.66
N PRO A 231 -12.76 8.80 8.17
CA PRO A 231 -12.82 7.49 7.55
C PRO A 231 -12.10 7.49 6.19
N ARG A 232 -11.53 6.34 5.84
CA ARG A 232 -10.90 6.08 4.55
C ARG A 232 -11.61 4.93 3.86
N LEU A 233 -11.84 5.09 2.56
CA LEU A 233 -12.41 4.06 1.71
C LEU A 233 -11.36 3.69 0.66
N LEU A 234 -10.87 2.46 0.71
CA LEU A 234 -9.76 2.00 -0.13
C LEU A 234 -10.01 0.60 -0.67
N LEU A 235 -9.52 0.37 -1.89
CA LEU A 235 -9.45 -0.93 -2.54
C LEU A 235 -7.99 -1.36 -2.57
N ILE A 236 -7.73 -2.58 -2.12
CA ILE A 236 -6.41 -3.23 -2.16
C ILE A 236 -6.53 -4.58 -2.86
N ALA A 237 -5.46 -5.09 -3.48
CA ALA A 237 -5.39 -6.45 -4.03
C ALA A 237 -3.96 -6.97 -4.15
#